data_AF-A0A945XC09-F1
#
_entry.id   AF-A0A945XC09-F1
#
_cell.length_a   1.000
_cell.length_b   1.000
_cell.length_c   1.000
_cell.angle_alpha   90.00
_cell.angle_beta   90.00
_cell.angle_gamma   90.00
#
_symmetry.space_group_name_H-M   'P 1'
#
loop_
_entity.id
_entity.type
_entity.pdbx_description
1 polymer ?
#
loop_
_entity_poly.entity_id
_entity_poly.type
_entity_poly.pdbx_seq_one_letter_code
_entity_poly.pdbx_strand_id
1 'polypeptide(L)'
;GIRAINSLLTVGKGQRIGLFAGSGVGKSVLLGMMTQSTAADVVVVGLIGERGREVQEFIQKILGEEGMRRAVVVATPADDSPLMRMHGAMLTHTIAEYFRDQGKDVLMLLDSLTRFAMAQREIGLSVGEPPATKGYPPSVFAKLPKLVERAGMGGEKGGSITAFYTVLVEGGDHDEPIADAARGILDGHFVLSRDIAASGRYPALDVESSVSRVMNDIVSPEHEQLARHFRQIYGRYTQNEDLISVGAYQQGSDPRIDEAINYHPLMNEFLSQQRGEAADISSSITTLVQLFQSQQQNQANAG
;
A
#
# COMPACT_ATOMS: atom_id res chain seq x y z
N GLY A 1 5.36 -8.76 -6.21
CA GLY A 1 4.35 -8.95 -7.28
C GLY A 1 3.98 -7.67 -8.01
N ILE A 2 4.20 -6.49 -7.42
CA ILE A 2 3.83 -5.20 -8.01
C ILE A 2 5.12 -4.44 -8.32
N ARG A 3 5.37 -4.10 -9.59
CA ARG A 3 6.63 -3.54 -10.07
C ARG A 3 7.00 -2.25 -9.34
N ALA A 4 6.08 -1.30 -9.27
CA ALA A 4 6.31 -0.04 -8.56
C ALA A 4 6.64 -0.24 -7.07
N ILE A 5 5.98 -1.20 -6.39
CA ILE A 5 6.27 -1.49 -4.98
C ILE A 5 7.63 -2.17 -4.83
N ASN A 6 7.90 -3.22 -5.61
CA ASN A 6 9.16 -3.96 -5.52
C ASN A 6 10.38 -3.06 -5.79
N SER A 7 10.25 -2.11 -6.73
CA SER A 7 11.36 -1.29 -7.22
C SER A 7 11.50 0.07 -6.53
N LEU A 8 10.41 0.73 -6.12
CA LEU A 8 10.45 2.10 -5.59
C LEU A 8 10.04 2.21 -4.12
N LEU A 9 9.43 1.17 -3.57
CA LEU A 9 8.85 1.15 -2.22
C LEU A 9 9.05 -0.23 -1.57
N THR A 10 10.24 -0.83 -1.73
CA THR A 10 10.48 -2.24 -1.44
C THR A 10 10.06 -2.61 -0.02
N VAL A 11 9.31 -3.71 0.12
CA VAL A 11 8.75 -4.18 1.38
C VAL A 11 9.55 -5.36 1.91
N GLY A 12 9.94 -5.30 3.18
CA GLY A 12 10.63 -6.37 3.88
C GLY A 12 9.66 -7.39 4.49
N LYS A 13 10.13 -8.63 4.70
CA LYS A 13 9.39 -9.61 5.50
C LYS A 13 9.21 -9.11 6.93
N GLY A 14 8.00 -9.27 7.47
CA GLY A 14 7.66 -8.78 8.82
C GLY A 14 7.30 -7.30 8.88
N GLN A 15 7.37 -6.56 7.77
CA GLN A 15 7.05 -5.14 7.76
C GLN A 15 5.54 -4.88 7.84
N ARG A 16 5.16 -3.76 8.48
CA ARG A 16 3.78 -3.28 8.61
C ARG A 16 3.60 -2.02 7.78
N ILE A 17 2.81 -2.12 6.72
CA ILE A 17 2.54 -1.02 5.78
C ILE A 17 1.09 -0.56 5.91
N GLY A 18 0.87 0.76 5.91
CA GLY A 18 -0.47 1.31 5.74
C GLY A 18 -0.82 1.49 4.26
N LEU A 19 -2.03 1.13 3.82
CA LEU A 19 -2.53 1.40 2.48
C LEU A 19 -3.63 2.47 2.56
N PHE A 20 -3.27 3.71 2.25
CA PHE A 20 -4.11 4.89 2.38
C PHE A 20 -4.87 5.07 1.07
N ALA A 21 -6.17 4.86 1.11
CA ALA A 21 -6.99 4.86 -0.10
C ALA A 21 -8.39 5.44 0.15
N GLY A 22 -8.87 6.24 -0.81
CA GLY A 22 -10.27 6.62 -0.88
C GLY A 22 -11.14 5.54 -1.52
N SER A 23 -12.45 5.79 -1.59
CA SER A 23 -13.36 4.95 -2.38
C SER A 23 -13.08 5.10 -3.88
N GLY A 24 -13.12 3.98 -4.62
CA GLY A 24 -13.05 3.97 -6.08
C GLY A 24 -11.65 4.08 -6.70
N VAL A 25 -10.57 4.18 -5.91
CA VAL A 25 -9.20 4.35 -6.42
C VAL A 25 -8.46 3.04 -6.72
N GLY A 26 -9.15 1.90 -6.70
CA GLY A 26 -8.57 0.59 -6.98
C GLY A 26 -7.96 -0.17 -5.78
N LYS A 27 -8.29 0.22 -4.54
CA LYS A 27 -7.86 -0.46 -3.29
C LYS A 27 -7.99 -1.99 -3.39
N SER A 28 -9.21 -2.47 -3.62
CA SER A 28 -9.51 -3.90 -3.62
C SER A 28 -8.78 -4.64 -4.74
N VAL A 29 -8.59 -4.00 -5.89
CA VAL A 29 -7.84 -4.58 -7.02
C VAL A 29 -6.37 -4.76 -6.64
N LEU A 30 -5.74 -3.73 -6.03
CA LEU A 30 -4.35 -3.83 -5.58
C LEU A 30 -4.18 -4.93 -4.51
N LEU A 31 -5.10 -5.02 -3.54
CA LEU A 31 -5.09 -6.11 -2.56
C LEU A 31 -5.18 -7.48 -3.25
N GLY A 32 -6.06 -7.62 -4.24
CA GLY A 32 -6.14 -8.82 -5.08
C GLY A 32 -4.82 -9.18 -5.76
N MET A 33 -4.19 -8.20 -6.44
CA MET A 33 -2.90 -8.39 -7.08
C MET A 33 -1.82 -8.80 -6.06
N MET A 34 -1.83 -8.25 -4.85
CA MET A 34 -0.93 -8.69 -3.77
C MET A 34 -1.21 -10.14 -3.36
N THR A 35 -2.47 -10.53 -3.15
CA THR A 35 -2.82 -11.91 -2.75
C THR A 35 -2.46 -12.95 -3.80
N GLN A 36 -2.44 -12.59 -5.08
CA GLN A 36 -2.11 -13.50 -6.19
C GLN A 36 -0.61 -13.54 -6.46
N SER A 37 0.07 -12.40 -6.42
CA SER A 37 1.45 -12.27 -6.91
C SER A 37 2.52 -12.19 -5.81
N THR A 38 2.13 -12.28 -4.54
CA THR A 38 3.10 -12.29 -3.42
C THR A 38 3.62 -13.71 -3.15
N ALA A 39 4.93 -13.82 -2.99
CA ALA A 39 5.59 -15.04 -2.51
C ALA A 39 5.44 -15.11 -0.99
N ALA A 40 4.29 -15.61 -0.53
CA ALA A 40 4.00 -15.94 0.86
C ALA A 40 3.42 -17.37 0.92
N ASP A 41 3.70 -18.07 2.01
CA ASP A 41 3.19 -19.42 2.25
C ASP A 41 1.68 -19.40 2.48
N VAL A 42 1.20 -18.38 3.21
CA VAL A 42 -0.22 -18.21 3.59
C VAL A 42 -0.62 -16.75 3.45
N VAL A 43 -1.84 -16.52 2.98
CA VAL A 43 -2.47 -15.20 2.98
C VAL A 43 -3.57 -15.18 4.02
N VAL A 44 -3.62 -14.16 4.88
CA VAL A 44 -4.69 -13.99 5.87
C VAL A 44 -5.36 -12.64 5.64
N VAL A 45 -6.65 -12.64 5.31
CA VAL A 45 -7.40 -11.42 4.98
C VAL A 45 -8.49 -11.18 6.02
N GLY A 46 -8.44 -10.02 6.68
CA GLY A 46 -9.50 -9.54 7.56
C GLY A 46 -10.33 -8.46 6.88
N LEU A 47 -11.62 -8.70 6.66
CA LEU A 47 -12.58 -7.77 6.07
C LEU A 47 -13.52 -7.26 7.17
N ILE A 48 -13.23 -6.08 7.69
CA ILE A 48 -13.79 -5.51 8.92
C ILE A 48 -14.71 -4.35 8.58
N GLY A 49 -16.00 -4.49 8.87
CA GLY A 49 -16.99 -3.43 8.68
C GLY A 49 -17.26 -3.05 7.23
N GLU A 50 -16.85 -3.89 6.27
CA GLU A 50 -17.19 -3.74 4.86
C GLU A 50 -18.63 -4.21 4.60
N ARG A 51 -19.25 -3.78 3.50
CA ARG A 51 -20.60 -4.26 3.17
C ARG A 51 -20.55 -5.72 2.75
N GLY A 52 -21.55 -6.52 3.11
CA GLY A 52 -21.59 -7.95 2.75
C GLY A 52 -21.43 -8.24 1.25
N ARG A 53 -21.98 -7.38 0.39
CA ARG A 53 -21.79 -7.47 -1.08
C ARG A 53 -20.33 -7.25 -1.52
N GLU A 54 -19.62 -6.33 -0.86
CA GLU A 54 -18.22 -6.00 -1.15
C GLU A 54 -17.31 -7.14 -0.66
N VAL A 55 -17.64 -7.75 0.48
CA VAL A 55 -17.00 -8.98 0.98
C VAL A 55 -17.15 -10.12 -0.02
N GLN A 56 -18.38 -10.39 -0.48
CA GLN A 56 -18.64 -11.45 -1.45
C GLN A 56 -17.91 -11.20 -2.77
N GLU A 57 -17.93 -9.97 -3.27
CA GLU A 57 -17.22 -9.58 -4.49
C GLU A 57 -15.70 -9.77 -4.34
N PHE A 58 -15.13 -9.40 -3.20
CA PHE A 58 -13.71 -9.60 -2.93
C PHE A 58 -13.34 -11.09 -2.99
N ILE A 59 -14.11 -11.95 -2.33
CA ILE A 59 -13.83 -13.40 -2.31
C ILE A 59 -13.99 -14.02 -3.71
N GLN A 60 -15.11 -13.74 -4.37
CA GLN A 60 -15.47 -14.43 -5.62
C GLN A 60 -14.72 -13.90 -6.84
N LYS A 61 -14.60 -12.57 -6.95
CA LYS A 61 -14.07 -11.93 -8.15
C LYS A 61 -12.63 -11.47 -8.01
N ILE A 62 -12.20 -11.05 -6.82
CA ILE A 62 -10.88 -10.45 -6.62
C ILE A 62 -9.86 -11.52 -6.25
N LEU A 63 -10.08 -12.25 -5.16
CA LEU A 63 -9.29 -13.42 -4.78
C LEU A 63 -9.44 -14.53 -5.82
N GLY A 64 -10.69 -14.89 -6.13
CA GLY A 64 -11.00 -16.01 -6.99
C GLY A 64 -10.59 -17.35 -6.38
N GLU A 65 -10.82 -18.43 -7.12
CA GLU A 65 -10.56 -19.79 -6.64
C GLU A 65 -9.07 -20.03 -6.33
N GLU A 66 -8.19 -19.51 -7.19
CA GLU A 66 -6.74 -19.67 -7.04
C GLU A 66 -6.20 -18.93 -5.81
N GLY A 67 -6.58 -17.66 -5.61
CA GLY A 67 -6.19 -16.89 -4.43
C GLY A 67 -6.71 -17.52 -3.14
N MET A 68 -7.93 -18.06 -3.17
CA MET A 68 -8.57 -18.67 -2.01
C MET A 68 -7.89 -19.97 -1.55
N ARG A 69 -7.24 -20.73 -2.45
CA ARG A 69 -6.55 -22.00 -2.10
C ARG A 69 -5.45 -21.86 -1.04
N ARG A 70 -4.88 -20.66 -0.90
CA ARG A 70 -3.86 -20.34 0.10
C ARG A 70 -4.26 -19.22 1.05
N ALA A 71 -5.53 -18.82 1.04
CA ALA A 71 -6.02 -17.71 1.83
C ALA A 71 -6.98 -18.16 2.94
N VAL A 72 -6.86 -17.54 4.11
CA VAL A 72 -7.88 -17.58 5.16
C VAL A 72 -8.54 -16.21 5.20
N VAL A 73 -9.87 -16.17 5.08
CA VAL A 73 -10.65 -14.92 5.11
C VAL A 73 -11.49 -14.87 6.37
N VAL A 74 -11.30 -13.83 7.17
CA VAL A 74 -12.14 -13.49 8.33
C VAL A 74 -12.95 -12.27 7.94
N ALA A 75 -14.28 -12.41 7.86
CA ALA A 75 -15.17 -11.31 7.51
C ALA A 75 -16.12 -11.01 8.67
N THR A 76 -16.18 -9.75 9.08
CA THR A 76 -17.15 -9.22 10.05
C THR A 76 -17.81 -7.99 9.42
N PRO A 77 -18.93 -8.16 8.68
CA PRO A 77 -19.56 -7.09 7.92
C PRO A 77 -20.03 -5.89 8.75
N ALA A 78 -20.46 -4.82 8.07
CA ALA A 78 -20.90 -3.57 8.71
C ALA A 78 -22.12 -3.70 9.63
N ASP A 79 -22.98 -4.70 9.38
CA ASP A 79 -24.17 -5.03 10.17
C ASP A 79 -23.85 -5.81 11.46
N ASP A 80 -22.62 -6.30 11.61
CA ASP A 80 -22.16 -6.90 12.86
C ASP A 80 -21.95 -5.86 13.95
N SER A 81 -22.11 -6.30 15.21
CA SER A 81 -21.85 -5.47 16.37
C SER A 81 -20.41 -4.93 16.38
N PRO A 82 -20.15 -3.74 16.96
CA PRO A 82 -18.80 -3.20 17.06
C PRO A 82 -17.80 -4.17 17.70
N LEU A 83 -18.27 -4.93 18.70
CA LEU A 83 -17.46 -5.93 19.39
C LEU A 83 -17.06 -7.07 18.45
N MET A 84 -17.99 -7.57 17.62
CA MET A 84 -17.68 -8.58 16.61
C MET A 84 -16.68 -8.07 15.59
N ARG A 85 -16.85 -6.85 15.08
CA ARG A 85 -15.88 -6.21 14.15
C ARG A 85 -14.47 -6.13 14.75
N MET A 86 -14.36 -5.75 16.01
CA MET A 86 -13.06 -5.75 16.71
C MET A 86 -12.48 -7.15 16.86
N HIS A 87 -13.28 -8.14 17.24
CA HIS A 87 -12.83 -9.52 17.34
C HIS A 87 -12.44 -10.11 15.98
N GLY A 88 -13.08 -9.73 14.89
CA GLY A 88 -12.69 -10.11 13.53
C GLY A 88 -11.25 -9.69 13.23
N ALA A 89 -10.89 -8.44 13.54
CA ALA A 89 -9.52 -7.96 13.37
C ALA A 89 -8.53 -8.71 14.27
N MET A 90 -8.89 -8.96 15.54
CA MET A 90 -8.03 -9.69 16.48
C MET A 90 -7.83 -11.15 16.06
N LEU A 91 -8.88 -11.82 15.58
CA LEU A 91 -8.86 -13.19 15.08
C LEU A 91 -7.99 -13.29 13.82
N THR A 92 -8.11 -12.33 12.91
CA THR A 92 -7.23 -12.22 11.72
C THR A 92 -5.76 -12.26 12.13
N HIS A 93 -5.38 -11.47 13.14
CA HIS A 93 -4.01 -11.47 13.65
C HIS A 93 -3.65 -12.79 14.31
N THR A 94 -4.54 -13.37 15.13
CA THR A 94 -4.28 -14.67 15.79
C THR A 94 -4.04 -15.79 14.78
N ILE A 95 -4.76 -15.81 13.66
CA ILE A 95 -4.55 -16.79 12.59
C ILE A 95 -3.19 -16.56 11.92
N ALA A 96 -2.81 -15.30 11.65
CA ALA A 96 -1.51 -14.98 11.09
C ALA A 96 -0.36 -15.36 12.04
N GLU A 97 -0.49 -15.09 13.34
CA GLU A 97 0.44 -15.51 14.39
C GLU A 97 0.60 -17.03 14.43
N TYR A 98 -0.51 -17.78 14.36
CA TYR A 98 -0.44 -19.24 14.32
C TYR A 98 0.45 -19.72 13.18
N PHE A 99 0.26 -19.23 11.95
CA PHE A 99 1.08 -19.65 10.81
C PHE A 99 2.53 -19.19 10.93
N ARG A 100 2.77 -17.95 11.41
CA ARG A 100 4.13 -17.46 11.71
C ARG A 100 4.85 -18.39 12.68
N ASP A 101 4.17 -18.80 13.73
CA ASP A 101 4.74 -19.66 14.79
C ASP A 101 4.98 -21.10 14.28
N GLN A 102 4.34 -21.49 13.17
CA GLN A 102 4.65 -22.71 12.40
C GLN A 102 5.80 -22.52 11.39
N GLY A 103 6.52 -21.39 11.44
CA GLY A 103 7.64 -21.10 10.54
C GLY A 103 7.23 -20.58 9.16
N LYS A 104 5.98 -20.14 8.98
CA LYS A 104 5.46 -19.70 7.67
C LYS A 104 5.59 -18.21 7.45
N ASP A 105 5.87 -17.82 6.20
CA ASP A 105 5.78 -16.43 5.77
C ASP A 105 4.34 -16.09 5.40
N VAL A 106 3.75 -15.18 6.17
CA VAL A 106 2.35 -14.77 6.07
C VAL A 106 2.25 -13.39 5.47
N LEU A 107 1.42 -13.25 4.42
CA LEU A 107 0.90 -11.96 4.00
C LEU A 107 -0.43 -11.72 4.70
N MET A 108 -0.48 -10.73 5.59
CA MET A 108 -1.73 -10.33 6.26
C MET A 108 -2.28 -9.05 5.63
N LEU A 109 -3.56 -9.07 5.25
CA LEU A 109 -4.28 -7.89 4.76
C LEU A 109 -5.42 -7.58 5.74
N LEU A 110 -5.43 -6.39 6.32
CA LEU A 110 -6.51 -5.93 7.19
C LEU A 110 -7.24 -4.75 6.54
N ASP A 111 -8.46 -4.98 6.10
CA ASP A 111 -9.33 -3.98 5.47
C ASP A 111 -10.58 -3.73 6.33
N SER A 112 -10.65 -2.73 7.21
CA SER A 112 -9.66 -1.65 7.40
C SER A 112 -9.35 -1.34 8.87
N LEU A 113 -8.19 -0.71 9.07
CA LEU A 113 -7.79 -0.16 10.37
C LEU A 113 -8.73 0.99 10.79
N THR A 114 -9.25 1.76 9.83
CA THR A 114 -10.30 2.76 10.06
C THR A 114 -11.55 2.13 10.64
N ARG A 115 -12.04 1.03 10.07
CA ARG A 115 -13.25 0.34 10.57
C ARG A 115 -13.04 -0.30 11.94
N PHE A 116 -11.83 -0.78 12.24
CA PHE A 116 -11.46 -1.22 13.58
C PHE A 116 -11.50 -0.06 14.59
N ALA A 117 -10.93 1.10 14.24
CA ALA A 117 -10.94 2.28 15.09
C ALA A 117 -12.37 2.82 15.33
N MET A 118 -13.20 2.85 14.29
CA MET A 118 -14.62 3.23 14.39
C MET A 118 -15.39 2.29 15.31
N ALA A 119 -15.16 0.98 15.22
CA ALA A 119 -15.79 0.01 16.11
C ALA A 119 -15.39 0.26 17.58
N GLN A 120 -14.11 0.51 17.86
CA GLN A 120 -13.68 0.89 19.22
C GLN A 120 -14.30 2.22 19.68
N ARG A 121 -14.43 3.20 18.79
CA ARG A 121 -15.09 4.47 19.09
C ARG A 121 -16.54 4.27 19.51
N GLU A 122 -17.30 3.46 18.77
CA GLU A 122 -18.69 3.13 19.09
C GLU A 122 -18.81 2.48 20.49
N ILE A 123 -17.90 1.56 20.83
CA ILE A 123 -17.85 0.93 22.16
C ILE A 123 -17.50 1.96 23.24
N GLY A 124 -16.43 2.73 23.05
CA GLY A 124 -15.96 3.72 24.02
C GLY A 124 -17.02 4.76 24.36
N LEU A 125 -17.71 5.28 23.34
CA LEU A 125 -18.82 6.22 23.54
C LEU A 125 -19.99 5.59 24.28
N SER A 126 -20.29 4.31 24.01
CA SER A 126 -21.40 3.59 24.66
C SER A 126 -21.16 3.34 26.15
N VAL A 127 -19.89 3.29 26.59
CA VAL A 127 -19.51 3.17 28.01
C VAL A 127 -19.14 4.51 28.65
N GLY A 128 -19.36 5.63 27.95
CA GLY A 128 -19.20 6.98 28.47
C GLY A 128 -17.78 7.57 28.37
N GLU A 129 -16.89 7.02 27.55
CA GLU A 129 -15.59 7.65 27.31
C GLU A 129 -15.74 8.97 26.54
N PRO A 130 -15.08 10.06 26.98
CA PRO A 130 -15.17 11.35 26.29
C PRO A 130 -14.42 11.32 24.95
N PRO A 131 -14.99 11.92 23.87
CA PRO A 131 -14.33 12.02 22.57
C PRO A 131 -13.28 13.15 22.57
N ALA A 132 -12.04 12.85 22.98
CA ALA A 132 -10.98 13.85 23.13
C ALA A 132 -10.33 14.26 21.79
N THR A 133 -9.87 13.30 20.98
CA THR A 133 -9.05 13.59 19.79
C THR A 133 -9.91 13.57 18.53
N LYS A 134 -10.33 14.75 18.06
CA LYS A 134 -11.18 14.96 16.87
C LYS A 134 -12.36 13.96 16.80
N GLY A 135 -13.03 13.71 17.92
CA GLY A 135 -14.21 12.82 17.97
C GLY A 135 -13.93 11.36 18.34
N TYR A 136 -12.67 10.94 18.48
CA TYR A 136 -12.28 9.59 18.91
C TYR A 136 -11.92 9.54 20.41
N PRO A 137 -12.42 8.54 21.16
CA PRO A 137 -11.99 8.28 22.54
C PRO A 137 -10.51 7.88 22.64
N PRO A 138 -9.82 8.16 23.76
CA PRO A 138 -8.42 7.76 23.97
C PRO A 138 -8.17 6.25 23.82
N SER A 139 -9.15 5.41 24.14
CA SER A 139 -9.05 3.95 24.01
C SER A 139 -8.77 3.46 22.59
N VAL A 140 -9.18 4.23 21.56
CA VAL A 140 -8.90 3.94 20.16
C VAL A 140 -7.38 3.97 19.91
N PHE A 141 -6.72 5.06 20.30
CA PHE A 141 -5.29 5.26 20.10
C PHE A 141 -4.45 4.36 21.02
N ALA A 142 -5.00 3.89 22.13
CA ALA A 142 -4.35 2.87 22.96
C ALA A 142 -4.43 1.45 22.38
N LYS A 143 -5.44 1.16 21.54
CA LYS A 143 -5.65 -0.18 20.95
C LYS A 143 -4.99 -0.35 19.59
N LEU A 144 -4.87 0.72 18.79
CA LEU A 144 -4.24 0.66 17.47
C LEU A 144 -2.80 0.13 17.54
N PRO A 145 -1.87 0.66 18.36
CA PRO A 145 -0.52 0.13 18.50
C PRO A 145 -0.52 -1.35 18.91
N LYS A 146 -1.31 -1.69 19.95
CA LYS A 146 -1.40 -3.07 20.47
C LYS A 146 -1.87 -4.08 19.42
N LEU A 147 -2.71 -3.66 18.47
CA LEU A 147 -3.13 -4.53 17.38
C LEU A 147 -1.98 -4.69 16.37
N VAL A 148 -1.44 -3.57 15.86
CA VAL A 148 -0.47 -3.62 14.75
C VAL A 148 0.89 -4.19 15.15
N GLU A 149 1.30 -4.05 16.42
CA GLU A 149 2.56 -4.59 16.95
C GLU A 149 2.60 -6.12 17.03
N ARG A 150 1.46 -6.79 16.83
CA ARG A 150 1.38 -8.25 16.76
C ARG A 150 1.97 -8.82 15.46
N ALA A 151 1.97 -8.03 14.39
CA ALA A 151 2.62 -8.38 13.13
C ALA A 151 4.12 -8.10 13.19
N GLY A 152 4.92 -8.96 12.57
CA GLY A 152 6.38 -8.87 12.62
C GLY A 152 7.08 -10.20 12.35
N MET A 153 8.39 -10.21 12.55
CA MET A 153 9.23 -11.41 12.49
C MET A 153 8.97 -12.31 13.71
N GLY A 154 8.95 -13.63 13.52
CA GLY A 154 8.74 -14.63 14.57
C GLY A 154 9.99 -15.06 15.35
N GLY A 155 11.11 -14.34 15.21
CA GLY A 155 12.42 -14.72 15.78
C GLY A 155 13.18 -15.74 14.94
N GLU A 156 14.32 -16.25 15.44
CA GLU A 156 15.29 -17.05 14.66
C GLU A 156 14.73 -18.33 14.00
N LYS A 157 13.69 -18.92 14.59
CA LYS A 157 13.04 -20.15 14.08
C LYS A 157 11.60 -19.94 13.65
N GLY A 158 11.11 -18.70 13.75
CA GLY A 158 9.75 -18.34 13.37
C GLY A 158 9.68 -17.87 11.92
N GLY A 159 8.48 -17.87 11.37
CA GLY A 159 8.18 -17.26 10.09
C GLY A 159 8.04 -15.74 10.21
N SER A 160 7.23 -15.14 9.35
CA SER A 160 6.99 -13.69 9.37
C SER A 160 5.53 -13.34 9.13
N ILE A 161 5.08 -12.20 9.64
CA ILE A 161 3.81 -11.57 9.26
C ILE A 161 4.12 -10.23 8.63
N THR A 162 4.06 -10.17 7.30
CA THR A 162 4.10 -8.91 6.56
C THR A 162 2.67 -8.41 6.40
N ALA A 163 2.37 -7.25 6.96
CA ALA A 163 0.99 -6.78 7.14
C ALA A 163 0.71 -5.51 6.32
N PHE A 164 -0.42 -5.49 5.62
CA PHE A 164 -1.00 -4.31 5.01
C PHE A 164 -2.29 -3.92 5.70
N TYR A 165 -2.32 -2.73 6.28
CA TYR A 165 -3.48 -2.17 6.96
C TYR A 165 -4.08 -1.08 6.08
N THR A 166 -5.28 -1.30 5.55
CA THR A 166 -5.92 -0.23 4.79
C THR A 166 -6.41 0.86 5.75
N VAL A 167 -6.27 2.10 5.32
CA VAL A 167 -6.75 3.29 6.00
C VAL A 167 -7.59 4.06 5.00
N LEU A 168 -8.85 4.27 5.33
CA LEU A 168 -9.76 5.04 4.50
C LEU A 168 -9.40 6.52 4.68
N VAL A 169 -9.08 7.20 3.59
CA VAL A 169 -8.86 8.65 3.55
C VAL A 169 -9.91 9.27 2.63
N GLU A 170 -10.93 9.90 3.21
CA GLU A 170 -11.96 10.58 2.44
C GLU A 170 -11.44 11.90 1.86
N GLY A 171 -11.69 12.14 0.57
CA GLY A 171 -11.33 13.41 -0.09
C GLY A 171 -9.83 13.73 -0.16
N GLY A 172 -8.95 12.76 0.13
CA GLY A 172 -7.51 13.02 0.24
C GLY A 172 -7.11 13.72 1.55
N ASP A 173 -8.02 13.83 2.53
CA ASP A 173 -7.70 14.37 3.84
C ASP A 173 -6.80 13.39 4.61
N HIS A 174 -5.51 13.67 4.55
CA HIS A 174 -4.49 12.93 5.24
C HIS A 174 -4.35 13.31 6.71
N ASP A 175 -5.07 14.32 7.19
CA ASP A 175 -5.04 14.83 8.55
C ASP A 175 -6.13 14.21 9.44
N GLU A 176 -6.83 13.18 8.96
CA GLU A 176 -7.73 12.36 9.78
C GLU A 176 -6.94 11.67 10.92
N PRO A 177 -7.46 11.62 12.17
CA PRO A 177 -6.76 11.04 13.31
C PRO A 177 -6.22 9.63 13.11
N ILE A 178 -6.95 8.80 12.37
CA ILE A 178 -6.56 7.41 12.15
C ILE A 178 -5.43 7.31 11.13
N ALA A 179 -5.46 8.15 10.10
CA ALA A 179 -4.38 8.28 9.13
C ALA A 179 -3.09 8.75 9.79
N ASP A 180 -3.16 9.79 10.63
CA ASP A 180 -2.02 10.29 11.40
C ASP A 180 -1.45 9.23 12.36
N ALA A 181 -2.32 8.62 13.18
CA ALA A 181 -1.91 7.56 14.09
C ALA A 181 -1.27 6.37 13.36
N ALA A 182 -1.83 5.95 12.22
CA ALA A 182 -1.28 4.87 11.40
C ALA A 182 0.13 5.22 10.89
N ARG A 183 0.38 6.45 10.43
CA ARG A 183 1.74 6.87 10.04
C ARG A 183 2.73 6.84 11.20
N GLY A 184 2.28 7.13 12.41
CA GLY A 184 3.11 7.09 13.61
C GLY A 184 3.56 5.68 13.99
N ILE A 185 2.69 4.69 13.85
CA ILE A 185 2.89 3.32 14.37
C ILE A 185 3.35 2.29 13.32
N LEU A 186 3.21 2.59 12.03
CA LEU A 186 3.57 1.68 10.93
C LEU A 186 4.97 1.97 10.37
N ASP A 187 5.54 0.99 9.67
CA ASP A 187 6.89 1.01 9.10
C ASP A 187 6.93 1.66 7.69
N GLY A 188 5.83 2.27 7.27
CA GLY A 188 5.65 2.83 5.94
C GLY A 188 4.19 2.96 5.57
N HIS A 189 3.92 3.64 4.46
CA HIS A 189 2.57 3.77 3.92
C HIS A 189 2.60 3.97 2.42
N PHE A 190 1.60 3.41 1.75
CA PHE A 190 1.34 3.56 0.32
C PHE A 190 0.05 4.32 0.12
N VAL A 191 0.08 5.34 -0.74
CA VAL A 191 -1.06 6.20 -1.04
C VAL A 191 -1.62 5.85 -2.41
N LEU A 192 -2.93 5.59 -2.46
CA LEU A 192 -3.66 5.49 -3.72
C LEU A 192 -4.35 6.82 -4.01
N SER A 193 -3.93 7.47 -5.09
CA SER A 193 -4.42 8.78 -5.50
C SER A 193 -5.65 8.67 -6.38
N ARG A 194 -6.63 9.54 -6.12
CA ARG A 194 -7.82 9.68 -6.96
C ARG A 194 -7.48 10.27 -8.32
N ASP A 195 -6.56 11.22 -8.39
CA ASP A 195 -6.18 11.90 -9.62
C ASP A 195 -5.47 10.93 -10.57
N ILE A 196 -4.60 10.08 -10.02
CA ILE A 196 -3.96 8.99 -10.77
C ILE A 196 -4.99 7.96 -11.26
N ALA A 197 -5.96 7.59 -10.43
CA ALA A 197 -7.02 6.68 -10.86
C ALA A 197 -7.90 7.29 -11.96
N ALA A 198 -8.18 8.59 -11.87
CA ALA A 198 -8.97 9.34 -12.84
C ALA A 198 -8.26 9.51 -14.20
N SER A 199 -6.92 9.56 -14.20
CA SER A 199 -6.13 9.54 -15.45
C SER A 199 -6.03 8.16 -16.10
N GLY A 200 -6.57 7.12 -15.46
CA GLY A 200 -6.62 5.76 -15.98
C GLY A 200 -5.38 4.91 -15.69
N ARG A 201 -4.41 5.42 -14.90
CA ARG A 201 -3.23 4.65 -14.49
C ARG A 201 -3.56 3.73 -13.30
N TYR A 202 -3.30 2.43 -13.45
CA TYR A 202 -3.44 1.44 -12.39
C TYR A 202 -2.19 0.58 -12.24
N PRO A 203 -1.80 0.17 -11.01
CA PRO A 203 -2.35 0.63 -9.73
C PRO A 203 -2.20 2.15 -9.55
N ALA A 204 -3.20 2.78 -8.91
CA ALA A 204 -3.24 4.23 -8.72
C ALA A 204 -2.29 4.72 -7.61
N LEU A 205 -1.13 4.09 -7.52
CA LEU A 205 -0.11 4.32 -6.51
C LEU A 205 0.59 5.65 -6.79
N ASP A 206 0.52 6.54 -5.81
CA ASP A 206 1.31 7.76 -5.75
C ASP A 206 2.66 7.44 -5.10
N VAL A 207 3.71 7.34 -5.90
CA VAL A 207 5.04 6.99 -5.40
C VAL A 207 5.68 8.11 -4.59
N GLU A 208 5.32 9.38 -4.83
CA GLU A 208 5.88 10.53 -4.10
C GLU A 208 5.35 10.58 -2.68
N SER A 209 4.03 10.42 -2.53
CA SER A 209 3.34 10.39 -1.23
C SER A 209 3.49 9.04 -0.50
N SER A 210 4.17 8.07 -1.10
CA SER A 210 4.39 6.74 -0.52
C SER A 210 5.83 6.54 -0.02
N VAL A 211 5.98 5.74 1.04
CA VAL A 211 7.27 5.40 1.64
C VAL A 211 7.27 4.00 2.25
N SER A 212 8.38 3.28 2.07
CA SER A 212 8.75 2.12 2.89
C SER A 212 9.98 2.50 3.71
N ARG A 213 9.89 2.51 5.04
CA ARG A 213 11.00 3.00 5.89
C ARG A 213 12.18 2.04 5.93
N VAL A 214 11.95 0.76 5.64
CA VAL A 214 13.01 -0.28 5.66
C VAL A 214 13.70 -0.45 4.31
N MET A 215 13.22 0.20 3.24
CA MET A 215 13.70 -0.04 1.88
C MET A 215 15.22 0.09 1.78
N ASN A 216 15.79 1.18 2.32
CA ASN A 216 17.22 1.44 2.23
C ASN A 216 18.08 0.38 2.96
N ASP A 217 17.50 -0.34 3.92
CA ASP A 217 18.20 -1.38 4.69
C ASP A 217 18.17 -2.75 3.99
N ILE A 218 17.32 -2.93 2.97
CA ILE A 218 17.04 -4.23 2.35
C ILE A 218 17.33 -4.28 0.85
N VAL A 219 17.76 -3.17 0.24
CA VAL A 219 18.13 -3.08 -1.17
C VAL A 219 19.62 -2.80 -1.34
N SER A 220 20.17 -3.16 -2.51
CA SER A 220 21.55 -2.79 -2.86
C SER A 220 21.69 -1.27 -3.04
N PRO A 221 22.88 -0.68 -2.80
CA PRO A 221 23.14 0.74 -3.04
C PRO A 221 22.78 1.21 -4.46
N GLU A 222 23.00 0.37 -5.48
CA GLU A 222 22.70 0.68 -6.88
C GLU A 222 21.19 0.79 -7.11
N HIS A 223 20.42 -0.14 -6.55
CA HIS A 223 18.95 -0.11 -6.58
C HIS A 223 18.42 1.12 -5.85
N GLU A 224 18.95 1.44 -4.66
CA GLU A 224 18.57 2.66 -3.92
C GLU A 224 18.81 3.93 -4.77
N GLN A 225 19.96 4.04 -5.41
CA GLN A 225 20.31 5.18 -6.26
C GLN A 225 19.34 5.32 -7.44
N LEU A 226 19.00 4.22 -8.12
CA LEU A 226 18.04 4.23 -9.23
C LEU A 226 16.63 4.62 -8.78
N ALA A 227 16.16 4.09 -7.64
CA ALA A 227 14.86 4.46 -7.09
C ALA A 227 14.81 5.94 -6.70
N ARG A 228 15.90 6.46 -6.10
CA ARG A 228 16.02 7.88 -5.78
C ARG A 228 16.03 8.75 -7.03
N HIS A 229 16.77 8.36 -8.05
CA HIS A 229 16.82 9.07 -9.34
C HIS A 229 15.45 9.09 -10.02
N PHE A 230 14.73 7.96 -10.05
CA PHE A 230 13.35 7.89 -10.49
C PHE A 230 12.47 8.91 -9.77
N ARG A 231 12.48 8.92 -8.43
CA ARG A 231 11.65 9.86 -7.65
C ARG A 231 12.01 11.32 -7.91
N GLN A 232 13.29 11.64 -8.12
CA GLN A 232 13.74 12.99 -8.44
C GLN A 232 13.20 13.47 -9.79
N ILE A 233 13.28 12.64 -10.83
CA ILE A 233 12.77 12.98 -12.16
C ILE A 233 11.25 13.08 -12.14
N TYR A 234 10.58 12.10 -11.51
CA TYR A 234 9.12 12.08 -11.41
C TYR A 234 8.60 13.32 -10.69
N GLY A 235 9.15 13.65 -9.51
CA GLY A 235 8.71 14.81 -8.75
C GLY A 235 9.01 16.15 -9.43
N ARG A 236 10.07 16.25 -10.23
CA ARG A 236 10.31 17.44 -11.07
C ARG A 236 9.21 17.63 -12.11
N TYR A 237 8.75 16.54 -12.73
CA TYR A 237 7.63 16.60 -13.66
C TYR A 237 6.37 17.08 -12.92
N THR A 238 5.99 16.40 -11.83
CA THR A 238 4.78 16.71 -11.05
C THR A 238 4.75 18.18 -10.59
N GLN A 239 5.86 18.71 -10.09
CA GLN A 239 5.97 20.11 -9.64
C GLN A 239 5.77 21.14 -10.75
N ASN A 240 5.94 20.75 -12.02
CA ASN A 240 5.83 21.63 -13.18
C ASN A 240 4.71 21.22 -14.14
N GLU A 241 3.88 20.24 -13.77
CA GLU A 241 2.86 19.66 -14.64
C GLU A 241 1.87 20.72 -15.14
N ASP A 242 1.47 21.66 -14.28
CA ASP A 242 0.57 22.75 -14.67
C ASP A 242 1.19 23.64 -15.76
N LEU A 243 2.46 24.05 -15.58
CA LEU A 243 3.18 24.90 -16.54
C LEU A 243 3.38 24.20 -17.88
N ILE A 244 3.67 22.89 -17.85
CA ILE A 244 3.82 22.06 -19.04
C ILE A 244 2.47 21.92 -19.75
N SER A 245 1.40 21.62 -19.01
CA SER A 245 0.06 21.36 -19.54
C SER A 245 -0.56 22.60 -20.20
N VAL A 246 -0.31 23.79 -19.68
CA VAL A 246 -0.78 25.05 -20.28
C VAL A 246 0.13 25.56 -21.40
N GLY A 247 1.24 24.86 -21.70
CA GLY A 247 2.21 25.25 -22.73
C GLY A 247 3.06 26.47 -22.37
N ALA A 248 3.13 26.84 -21.09
CA ALA A 248 3.94 27.96 -20.61
C ALA A 248 5.43 27.62 -20.43
N TYR A 249 5.77 26.34 -20.35
CA TYR A 249 7.16 25.89 -20.27
C TYR A 249 7.83 25.92 -21.66
N GLN A 250 9.02 26.54 -21.74
CA GLN A 250 9.83 26.57 -22.96
C GLN A 250 10.96 25.54 -22.87
N GLN A 251 11.02 24.63 -23.85
CA GLN A 251 12.08 23.63 -23.95
C GLN A 251 13.47 24.29 -23.98
N GLY A 252 14.43 23.73 -23.24
CA GLY A 252 15.80 24.26 -23.12
C GLY A 252 15.97 25.31 -22.02
N SER A 253 14.89 25.72 -21.34
CA SER A 253 14.97 26.70 -20.23
C SER A 253 15.54 26.10 -18.95
N ASP A 254 15.26 24.82 -18.68
CA ASP A 254 15.86 24.06 -17.58
C ASP A 254 16.08 22.61 -18.04
N PRO A 255 17.33 22.17 -18.27
CA PRO A 255 17.64 20.81 -18.72
C PRO A 255 17.05 19.71 -17.82
N ARG A 256 16.80 20.01 -16.53
CA ARG A 256 16.23 19.06 -15.57
C ARG A 256 14.73 18.85 -15.77
N ILE A 257 14.02 19.88 -16.22
CA ILE A 257 12.59 19.78 -16.55
C ILE A 257 12.44 19.14 -17.93
N ASP A 258 13.31 19.49 -18.88
CA ASP A 258 13.37 18.81 -20.18
C ASP A 258 13.58 17.31 -20.03
N GLU A 259 14.53 16.90 -19.17
CA GLU A 259 14.74 15.50 -18.79
C GLU A 259 13.46 14.87 -18.24
N ALA A 260 12.78 15.53 -17.31
CA ALA A 260 11.56 15.03 -16.69
C ALA A 260 10.41 14.86 -17.70
N ILE A 261 10.23 15.81 -18.62
CA ILE A 261 9.25 15.73 -19.72
C ILE A 261 9.53 14.51 -20.60
N ASN A 262 10.80 14.26 -20.94
CA ASN A 262 11.20 13.14 -21.79
C ASN A 262 11.00 11.78 -21.13
N TYR A 263 11.24 11.66 -19.81
CA TYR A 263 11.07 10.41 -19.08
C TYR A 263 9.63 10.12 -18.66
N HIS A 264 8.80 11.15 -18.46
CA HIS A 264 7.48 11.00 -17.87
C HIS A 264 6.57 9.94 -18.55
N PRO A 265 6.48 9.85 -19.90
CA PRO A 265 5.69 8.79 -20.55
C PRO A 265 6.19 7.38 -20.21
N LEU A 266 7.51 7.17 -20.23
CA LEU A 266 8.14 5.88 -19.92
C LEU A 266 7.98 5.51 -18.44
N MET A 267 8.05 6.51 -17.56
CA MET A 267 7.82 6.32 -16.13
C MET A 267 6.36 5.96 -15.83
N ASN A 268 5.40 6.55 -16.54
CA ASN A 268 3.99 6.18 -16.39
C ASN A 268 3.71 4.76 -16.86
N GLU A 269 4.33 4.32 -17.95
CA GLU A 269 4.28 2.93 -18.39
C GLU A 269 4.92 2.01 -17.33
N PHE A 270 6.09 2.38 -16.81
CA PHE A 270 6.75 1.64 -15.74
C PHE A 270 5.87 1.50 -14.49
N LEU A 271 5.13 2.54 -14.09
CA LEU A 271 4.24 2.51 -12.93
C LEU A 271 2.92 1.78 -13.18
N SER A 272 2.52 1.59 -14.45
CA SER A 272 1.27 0.94 -14.84
C SER A 272 1.42 -0.57 -14.90
N GLN A 273 0.57 -1.32 -14.23
CA GLN A 273 0.61 -2.78 -14.23
C GLN A 273 -0.80 -3.36 -14.35
N GLN A 274 -0.99 -4.30 -15.28
CA GLN A 274 -2.27 -4.95 -15.46
C GLN A 274 -2.59 -5.90 -14.30
N ARG A 275 -3.88 -6.12 -14.01
CA ARG A 275 -4.32 -6.96 -12.89
C ARG A 275 -3.74 -8.39 -12.92
N GLY A 276 -3.63 -8.99 -14.11
CA GLY A 276 -3.08 -10.34 -14.28
C GLY A 276 -1.57 -10.39 -14.49
N GLU A 277 -0.91 -9.23 -14.56
CA GLU A 277 0.53 -9.13 -14.71
C GLU A 277 1.18 -9.23 -13.32
N ALA A 278 2.19 -10.08 -13.19
CA ALA A 278 3.00 -10.20 -11.98
C ALA A 278 4.44 -9.81 -12.30
N ALA A 279 5.01 -8.95 -11.45
CA ALA A 279 6.44 -8.63 -11.50
C ALA A 279 7.10 -9.13 -10.21
N ASP A 280 8.09 -10.01 -10.35
CA ASP A 280 8.98 -10.36 -9.24
C ASP A 280 10.01 -9.24 -9.00
N ILE A 281 10.79 -9.37 -7.93
CA ILE A 281 11.73 -8.31 -7.54
C ILE A 281 12.85 -8.13 -8.58
N SER A 282 13.36 -9.23 -9.12
CA SER A 282 14.46 -9.21 -10.09
C SER A 282 14.02 -8.53 -11.38
N SER A 283 12.87 -8.91 -11.95
CA SER A 283 12.34 -8.30 -13.16
C SER A 283 12.00 -6.82 -12.94
N SER A 284 11.45 -6.46 -11.78
CA SER A 284 11.14 -5.07 -11.45
C SER A 284 12.39 -4.18 -11.43
N ILE A 285 13.49 -4.67 -10.86
CA ILE A 285 14.78 -3.96 -10.83
C ILE A 285 15.38 -3.89 -12.23
N THR A 286 15.34 -4.98 -13.00
CA THR A 286 15.83 -4.99 -14.39
C THR A 286 15.08 -3.96 -15.26
N THR A 287 13.75 -3.89 -15.17
CA THR A 287 12.98 -2.88 -15.90
C THR A 287 13.34 -1.46 -15.46
N LEU A 288 13.61 -1.24 -14.16
CA LEU A 288 14.04 0.07 -13.66
C LEU A 288 15.41 0.47 -14.23
N VAL A 289 16.34 -0.48 -14.35
CA VAL A 289 17.66 -0.25 -14.98
C VAL A 289 17.49 0.09 -16.46
N GLN A 290 16.68 -0.68 -17.19
CA GLN A 290 16.44 -0.48 -18.62
C GLN A 290 15.80 0.87 -18.95
N LEU A 291 14.92 1.36 -18.07
CA LEU A 291 14.30 2.67 -18.18
C LEU A 291 15.34 3.78 -18.35
N PHE A 292 16.43 3.74 -17.57
CA PHE A 292 17.48 4.76 -17.63
C PHE A 292 18.58 4.47 -18.66
N GLN A 293 18.78 3.21 -19.06
CA GLN A 293 19.77 2.85 -20.10
C GLN A 293 19.30 3.20 -21.52
N SER A 294 18.02 2.98 -21.82
CA SER A 294 17.44 3.23 -23.16
C SER A 294 17.55 4.69 -23.61
N GLN A 295 17.44 5.63 -22.68
CA GLN A 295 17.57 7.07 -22.95
C GLN A 295 19.03 7.52 -23.07
N GLN A 296 19.96 6.96 -22.29
CA GLN A 296 21.40 7.26 -22.46
C GLN A 296 21.90 6.86 -23.86
N GLN A 297 21.42 5.74 -24.41
CA GLN A 297 21.74 5.35 -25.79
C GLN A 297 21.07 6.24 -26.83
N ASN A 298 19.82 6.67 -26.63
CA ASN A 298 19.15 7.59 -27.55
C ASN A 298 19.79 8.99 -27.55
N GLN A 299 20.24 9.49 -26.40
CA GLN A 299 20.98 10.75 -26.31
C GLN A 299 22.39 10.65 -26.90
N ALA A 300 23.08 9.52 -26.70
CA ALA A 300 24.40 9.29 -27.30
C ALA A 300 24.36 9.13 -28.83
N ASN A 301 23.25 8.67 -29.39
CA ASN A 301 23.06 8.54 -30.84
C ASN A 301 22.51 9.83 -31.49
N ALA A 302 22.03 10.79 -30.70
CA ALA A 302 21.45 12.06 -31.19
C ALA A 302 22.41 13.26 -31.09
N GLY A 303 23.56 13.10 -30.41
CA GLY A 303 24.65 14.09 -30.34
C GLY A 303 25.77 13.79 -31.32
#